data_AF-A0A673L874-F1
#
_entry.id   AF-A0A673L874-F1
#
_cell.length_a   1.000
_cell.length_b   1.000
_cell.length_c   1.000
_cell.angle_alpha   90.00
_cell.angle_beta   90.00
_cell.angle_gamma   90.00
#
_symmetry.space_group_name_H-M   'P 1'
#
loop_
_entity.id
_entity.type
_entity.pdbx_description
1 polymer ?
#
loop_
_entity_poly.entity_id
_entity_poly.type
_entity_poly.pdbx_seq_one_letter_code
_entity_poly.pdbx_strand_id
1 'polypeptide(L)'
;MTAIEVQGNPQTSRPRRSMGLFNNIKFFVLCHGMLQLAQLLVSGYLKGSITTIEKRYGFSSQKSGLLAAFNEVGNTVLIVFVSFFGSRVHRPRCIGIGAMIASVGVFLIALPHFISEKYMYTDFNSSNSGLCQSLNPEEESNQTCDQEKHDSHLGVYPILLLGQLLLGIGGVPIQPFGISYIDDYAEKRNSPFYLGILFAITVIGPAFGYMMSSVLLRVYVDVDKMYSKYIDLNNDDPRWVGAWWLGFLMAATLLLLTSLPYLFFPRKMSREVHHKYHLTLRNPIYLLVVLAQVNLAAMVAGLATFMGKFIERQFAQTVSFSNLMMGGLNIPSAMFGIMAGGVILRKLGLTVRSSAAMCTVAVFISIMFAIPLLFIGCPTQSFAFILLPFISRSSHQCSNACSCSDEAFNPVCGSDGVEFRSPCHAGCKTKIPNKEKVLNYTDCECVASIGSPGFALPGPCGNGCNNRLIPFMILSSFTCFVASLSHTTSFMMILRTVTPEDKSFALGIQFMLFRVLAFLPAPVLYGRAIDTACILWGKKCSKITSCRYYDLDLFRHRFLGLQIFFIFGGFVCFFLSFMVLRRTNSTQEQNEKMNNQTKSENSQEMKDAKQMISNSNGHCNTQRNLRE
;
A
#
# COMPACT_ATOMS: atom_id res chain seq x y z
N MET A 1 30.43 50.97 48.94
CA MET A 1 31.90 50.77 48.94
C MET A 1 32.17 49.44 49.60
N THR A 2 32.67 48.38 48.99
CA THR A 2 33.13 48.14 47.61
C THR A 2 33.23 46.61 47.53
N ALA A 3 32.65 46.03 46.48
CA ALA A 3 32.77 44.62 46.16
C ALA A 3 34.24 44.28 45.84
N ILE A 4 34.72 43.13 46.34
CA ILE A 4 36.01 42.58 45.92
C ILE A 4 35.75 41.71 44.69
N GLU A 5 36.21 42.24 43.57
CA GLU A 5 36.24 41.67 42.24
C GLU A 5 37.39 40.66 42.17
N VAL A 6 37.09 39.36 42.05
CA VAL A 6 38.10 38.33 41.78
C VAL A 6 38.32 38.29 40.26
N GLN A 7 39.52 38.71 39.87
CA GLN A 7 40.03 38.76 38.51
C GLN A 7 39.89 37.44 37.75
N GLY A 8 39.45 37.56 36.50
CA GLY A 8 39.25 36.46 35.57
C GLY A 8 40.54 35.74 35.20
N ASN A 9 40.42 34.42 35.08
CA ASN A 9 41.38 33.58 34.37
C ASN A 9 40.91 33.47 32.90
N PRO A 10 41.77 33.64 31.88
CA PRO A 10 41.34 33.58 30.49
C PRO A 10 40.88 32.16 30.17
N GLN A 11 39.59 31.98 29.89
CA GLN A 11 39.14 30.79 29.20
C GLN A 11 39.86 30.74 27.86
N THR A 12 40.76 29.77 27.76
CA THR A 12 41.32 29.30 26.50
C THR A 12 40.16 29.02 25.55
N SER A 13 40.02 29.88 24.56
CA SER A 13 39.14 29.73 23.42
C SER A 13 39.55 28.47 22.67
N ARG A 14 38.92 27.34 23.01
CA ARG A 14 38.97 26.16 22.15
C ARG A 14 38.49 26.60 20.76
N PRO A 15 39.23 26.28 19.69
CA PRO A 15 38.90 26.74 18.36
C PRO A 15 37.49 26.25 18.01
N ARG A 16 36.64 27.14 17.52
CA ARG A 16 35.40 26.77 16.80
C ARG A 16 35.81 25.81 15.69
N ARG A 17 35.73 24.50 15.93
CA ARG A 17 35.72 23.52 14.86
C ARG A 17 34.55 23.91 13.98
N SER A 18 34.85 24.23 12.72
CA SER A 18 33.90 24.43 11.63
C SER A 18 32.64 23.60 11.88
N MET A 19 31.48 24.26 11.96
CA MET A 19 30.18 23.58 12.01
C MET A 19 30.04 22.79 10.71
N GLY A 20 30.54 21.54 10.71
CA GLY A 20 30.49 20.68 9.55
C GLY A 20 29.05 20.42 9.13
N LEU A 21 28.83 20.25 7.83
CA LEU A 21 27.53 19.93 7.20
C LEU A 21 26.75 18.84 7.97
N PHE A 22 27.44 17.83 8.51
CA PHE A 22 26.91 16.69 9.26
C PHE A 22 26.53 16.97 10.73
N ASN A 23 26.77 18.19 11.24
CA ASN A 23 26.34 18.63 12.57
C ASN A 23 25.11 19.56 12.51
N ASN A 24 24.38 19.58 11.38
CA ASN A 24 23.20 20.39 11.15
C ASN A 24 21.94 19.52 11.04
N ILE A 25 20.95 19.77 11.90
CA ILE A 25 19.69 19.02 11.93
C ILE A 25 18.89 19.16 10.62
N LYS A 26 18.95 20.32 9.95
CA LYS A 26 18.28 20.53 8.65
C LYS A 26 18.84 19.63 7.57
N PHE A 27 20.16 19.43 7.58
CA PHE A 27 20.83 18.52 6.65
C PHE A 27 20.49 17.05 6.95
N PHE A 28 20.39 16.67 8.23
CA PHE A 28 19.89 15.34 8.62
C PHE A 28 18.46 15.10 8.12
N VAL A 29 17.56 16.09 8.28
CA VAL A 29 16.17 15.99 7.79
C VAL A 29 16.14 15.82 6.27
N LEU A 30 16.98 16.54 5.52
CA LEU A 30 17.09 16.39 4.07
C LEU A 30 17.57 14.98 3.67
N CYS A 31 18.68 14.51 4.25
CA CYS A 31 19.20 13.16 3.98
C CYS A 31 18.17 12.08 4.34
N HIS A 32 17.46 12.27 5.45
CA HIS A 32 16.42 11.34 5.89
C HIS A 32 15.21 11.32 4.97
N GLY A 33 14.77 12.49 4.52
CA GLY A 33 13.73 12.60 3.50
C GLY A 33 14.11 11.84 2.23
N MET A 34 15.32 12.04 1.71
CA MET A 34 15.79 11.34 0.51
C MET A 34 15.89 9.82 0.69
N LEU A 35 16.42 9.36 1.84
CA LEU A 35 16.48 7.94 2.16
C LEU A 35 15.09 7.31 2.26
N GLN A 36 14.16 7.99 2.92
CA GLN A 36 12.79 7.52 3.08
C GLN A 36 12.03 7.49 1.75
N LEU A 37 12.25 8.49 0.89
CA LEU A 37 11.74 8.52 -0.47
C LEU A 37 12.25 7.32 -1.29
N ALA A 38 13.56 7.05 -1.26
CA ALA A 38 14.17 5.92 -1.97
C ALA A 38 13.60 4.57 -1.50
N GLN A 39 13.50 4.37 -0.17
CA GLN A 39 12.93 3.14 0.42
C GLN A 39 11.47 2.92 0.01
N LEU A 40 10.64 3.97 0.03
CA LEU A 40 9.22 3.84 -0.28
C LEU A 40 8.93 3.77 -1.78
N LEU A 41 9.82 4.33 -2.60
CA LEU A 41 9.82 4.15 -4.05
C LEU A 41 9.99 2.68 -4.42
N VAL A 42 10.88 1.92 -3.76
CA VAL A 42 11.02 0.46 -3.94
C VAL A 42 9.68 -0.25 -3.70
N SER A 43 8.97 0.10 -2.62
CA SER A 43 7.66 -0.49 -2.29
C SER A 43 6.60 -0.19 -3.35
N GLY A 44 6.52 1.06 -3.82
CA GLY A 44 5.61 1.45 -4.90
C GLY A 44 5.93 0.76 -6.23
N TYR A 45 7.22 0.64 -6.57
CA TYR A 45 7.66 -0.01 -7.79
C TYR A 45 7.38 -1.51 -7.80
N LEU A 46 7.60 -2.20 -6.68
CA LEU A 46 7.22 -3.61 -6.52
C LEU A 46 5.73 -3.81 -6.79
N LYS A 47 4.87 -3.03 -6.12
CA LYS A 47 3.41 -3.14 -6.28
C LYS A 47 2.97 -2.85 -7.72
N GLY A 48 3.58 -1.87 -8.38
CA GLY A 48 3.34 -1.59 -9.79
C GLY A 48 3.81 -2.70 -10.74
N SER A 49 4.76 -3.55 -10.32
CA SER A 49 5.35 -4.61 -11.13
C SER A 49 4.75 -6.00 -10.88
N ILE A 50 3.84 -6.15 -9.90
CA ILE A 50 3.27 -7.45 -9.50
C ILE A 50 2.68 -8.21 -10.69
N THR A 51 1.85 -7.57 -11.51
CA THR A 51 1.16 -8.25 -12.60
C THR A 51 2.13 -8.75 -13.66
N THR A 52 3.25 -8.06 -13.85
CA THR A 52 4.32 -8.47 -14.77
C THR A 52 5.11 -9.66 -14.21
N ILE A 53 5.42 -9.66 -12.92
CA ILE A 53 6.07 -10.78 -12.23
C ILE A 53 5.16 -12.02 -12.25
N GLU A 54 3.85 -11.86 -12.00
CA GLU A 54 2.84 -12.92 -12.10
C GLU A 54 2.75 -13.51 -13.52
N LYS A 55 2.78 -12.66 -14.55
CA LYS A 55 2.78 -13.11 -15.96
C LYS A 55 4.05 -13.89 -16.29
N ARG A 56 5.22 -13.42 -15.83
CA ARG A 56 6.52 -14.03 -16.14
C ARG A 56 6.72 -15.39 -15.47
N TYR A 57 6.37 -15.52 -14.19
CA TYR A 57 6.65 -16.70 -13.36
C TYR A 57 5.40 -17.53 -13.03
N GLY A 58 4.22 -17.12 -13.46
CA GLY A 58 2.99 -17.87 -13.26
C GLY A 58 2.48 -17.88 -11.81
N PHE A 59 2.75 -16.82 -11.04
CA PHE A 59 2.29 -16.73 -9.65
C PHE A 59 0.79 -16.45 -9.56
N SER A 60 0.12 -17.07 -8.58
CA SER A 60 -1.24 -16.68 -8.21
C SER A 60 -1.24 -15.33 -7.50
N SER A 61 -2.39 -14.65 -7.48
CA SER A 61 -2.51 -13.33 -6.84
C SER A 61 -2.32 -13.42 -5.33
N GLN A 62 -2.69 -14.54 -4.70
CA GLN A 62 -2.38 -14.79 -3.29
C GLN A 62 -0.87 -14.87 -3.04
N LYS A 63 -0.10 -15.56 -3.90
CA LYS A 63 1.36 -15.69 -3.77
C LYS A 63 2.08 -14.36 -3.98
N SER A 64 1.65 -13.56 -4.96
CA SER A 64 2.20 -12.23 -5.20
C SER A 64 1.80 -11.23 -4.10
N GLY A 65 0.60 -11.38 -3.53
CA GLY A 65 0.16 -10.62 -2.36
C GLY A 65 1.03 -10.90 -1.14
N LEU A 66 1.36 -12.18 -0.89
CA LEU A 66 2.31 -12.55 0.15
C LEU A 66 3.70 -11.98 -0.12
N LEU A 67 4.18 -12.04 -1.37
CA LEU A 67 5.46 -11.45 -1.75
C LEU A 67 5.50 -9.95 -1.45
N ALA A 68 4.45 -9.21 -1.81
CA ALA A 68 4.36 -7.77 -1.57
C ALA A 68 4.31 -7.37 -0.09
N ALA A 69 3.90 -8.29 0.78
CA ALA A 69 3.75 -8.09 2.22
C ALA A 69 4.90 -8.69 3.05
N PHE A 70 5.80 -9.46 2.42
CA PHE A 70 6.77 -10.27 3.15
C PHE A 70 7.85 -9.45 3.86
N ASN A 71 8.12 -8.23 3.38
CA ASN A 71 8.98 -7.26 4.07
C ASN A 71 8.48 -6.96 5.50
N GLU A 72 7.17 -7.03 5.75
CA GLU A 72 6.61 -6.78 7.08
C GLU A 72 6.93 -7.90 8.08
N VAL A 73 7.19 -9.12 7.60
CA VAL A 73 7.61 -10.25 8.46
C VAL A 73 8.96 -9.94 9.10
N GLY A 74 9.96 -9.59 8.28
CA GLY A 74 11.30 -9.21 8.77
C GLY A 74 11.25 -7.98 9.68
N ASN A 75 10.33 -7.07 9.40
CA ASN A 75 10.17 -5.83 10.15
C ASN A 75 9.52 -6.03 11.52
N THR A 76 8.52 -6.92 11.61
CA THR A 76 7.78 -7.22 12.84
C THR A 76 8.69 -7.85 13.89
N VAL A 77 9.59 -8.74 13.50
CA VAL A 77 10.52 -9.40 14.43
C VAL A 77 11.46 -8.38 15.07
N LEU A 78 11.95 -7.40 14.31
CA LEU A 78 13.03 -6.52 14.76
C LEU A 78 12.57 -5.17 15.33
N ILE A 79 11.35 -4.70 15.03
CA ILE A 79 10.90 -3.37 15.47
C ILE A 79 10.88 -3.20 16.99
N VAL A 80 10.50 -4.25 17.74
CA VAL A 80 10.48 -4.22 19.22
C VAL A 80 11.90 -4.07 19.76
N PHE A 81 12.84 -4.83 19.24
CA PHE A 81 14.24 -4.77 19.66
C PHE A 81 14.88 -3.42 19.31
N VAL A 82 14.68 -2.94 18.08
CA VAL A 82 15.19 -1.63 17.63
C VAL A 82 14.63 -0.50 18.50
N SER A 83 13.34 -0.55 18.83
CA SER A 83 12.68 0.45 19.68
C SER A 83 13.20 0.42 21.12
N PHE A 84 13.47 -0.77 21.67
CA PHE A 84 14.02 -0.93 23.02
C PHE A 84 15.48 -0.47 23.13
N PHE A 85 16.33 -0.84 22.17
CA PHE A 85 17.76 -0.56 22.20
C PHE A 85 18.14 0.81 21.59
N GLY A 86 17.18 1.55 21.04
CA GLY A 86 17.41 2.81 20.31
C GLY A 86 18.17 3.90 21.06
N SER A 87 18.05 3.96 22.40
CA SER A 87 18.78 4.93 23.22
C SER A 87 20.24 4.56 23.47
N ARG A 88 20.61 3.29 23.28
CA ARG A 88 21.95 2.75 23.58
C ARG A 88 22.84 2.66 22.34
N VAL A 89 22.23 2.56 21.16
CA VAL A 89 22.93 2.38 19.87
C VAL A 89 23.28 3.70 19.18
N HIS A 90 24.19 3.64 18.22
CA HIS A 90 24.54 4.78 17.37
C HIS A 90 23.49 4.94 16.26
N ARG A 91 22.35 5.59 16.59
CA ARG A 91 21.16 5.68 15.73
C ARG A 91 21.45 5.99 14.24
N PRO A 92 22.23 7.03 13.87
CA PRO A 92 22.53 7.26 12.44
C PRO A 92 23.22 6.10 11.74
N ARG A 93 24.23 5.47 12.35
CA ARG A 93 24.94 4.32 11.76
C ARG A 93 24.03 3.10 11.62
N CYS A 94 23.12 2.87 12.58
CA CYS A 94 22.12 1.81 12.45
C CYS A 94 21.16 2.07 11.27
N ILE A 95 20.77 3.33 11.03
CA ILE A 95 19.98 3.70 9.84
C ILE A 95 20.78 3.40 8.56
N GLY A 96 22.05 3.82 8.50
CA GLY A 96 22.92 3.58 7.34
C GLY A 96 23.12 2.10 7.04
N ILE A 97 23.52 1.30 8.04
CA ILE A 97 23.73 -0.15 7.90
C ILE A 97 22.42 -0.85 7.51
N GLY A 98 21.30 -0.49 8.14
CA GLY A 98 19.99 -1.01 7.78
C GLY A 98 19.64 -0.72 6.32
N ALA A 99 19.82 0.52 5.87
CA ALA A 99 19.58 0.90 4.48
C ALA A 99 20.50 0.18 3.47
N MET A 100 21.75 -0.11 3.84
CA MET A 100 22.65 -0.92 3.01
C MET A 100 22.16 -2.38 2.89
N ILE A 101 21.73 -3.00 4.01
CA ILE A 101 21.11 -4.34 4.00
C ILE A 101 19.84 -4.34 3.13
N ALA A 102 19.02 -3.30 3.25
CA ALA A 102 17.84 -3.14 2.43
C ALA A 102 18.20 -3.05 0.94
N SER A 103 19.21 -2.26 0.55
CA SER A 103 19.70 -2.16 -0.82
C SER A 103 20.15 -3.51 -1.38
N VAL A 104 20.91 -4.31 -0.60
CA VAL A 104 21.27 -5.69 -0.98
C VAL A 104 20.01 -6.54 -1.21
N GLY A 105 19.00 -6.42 -0.35
CA GLY A 105 17.70 -7.06 -0.54
C GLY A 105 17.03 -6.68 -1.87
N VAL A 106 17.09 -5.41 -2.27
CA VAL A 106 16.52 -4.94 -3.55
C VAL A 106 17.30 -5.46 -4.76
N PHE A 107 18.63 -5.52 -4.69
CA PHE A 107 19.44 -6.16 -5.74
C PHE A 107 19.09 -7.66 -5.88
N LEU A 108 18.86 -8.36 -4.77
CA LEU A 108 18.41 -9.74 -4.79
C LEU A 108 17.01 -9.92 -5.40
N ILE A 109 16.12 -8.93 -5.30
CA ILE A 109 14.82 -8.96 -5.99
C ILE A 109 15.00 -8.88 -7.52
N ALA A 110 16.02 -8.17 -8.02
CA ALA A 110 16.32 -8.11 -9.45
C ALA A 110 17.02 -9.36 -9.99
N LEU A 111 17.76 -10.09 -9.14
CA LEU A 111 18.59 -11.24 -9.50
C LEU A 111 17.86 -12.33 -10.31
N PRO A 112 16.60 -12.70 -10.02
CA PRO A 112 15.88 -13.73 -10.77
C PRO A 112 15.85 -13.54 -12.29
N HIS A 113 15.83 -12.29 -12.78
CA HIS A 113 15.85 -12.04 -14.22
C HIS A 113 17.12 -12.54 -14.90
N PHE A 114 18.27 -12.34 -14.24
CA PHE A 114 19.58 -12.68 -14.80
C PHE A 114 19.88 -14.18 -14.74
N ILE A 115 19.34 -14.88 -13.74
CA ILE A 115 19.47 -16.34 -13.63
C ILE A 115 18.40 -17.10 -14.43
N SER A 116 17.28 -16.45 -14.74
CA SER A 116 16.21 -17.06 -15.52
C SER A 116 16.55 -17.05 -17.02
N GLU A 117 16.13 -18.10 -17.71
CA GLU A 117 16.20 -18.20 -19.17
C GLU A 117 15.39 -17.09 -19.86
N LYS A 118 15.45 -17.02 -21.19
CA LYS A 118 14.61 -16.13 -22.00
C LYS A 118 13.12 -16.37 -21.72
N TYR A 119 12.31 -15.31 -21.77
CA TYR A 119 10.86 -15.40 -21.75
C TYR A 119 10.37 -16.01 -23.07
N MET A 120 9.98 -17.28 -23.01
CA MET A 120 9.33 -17.96 -24.11
C MET A 120 7.83 -17.62 -24.11
N TYR A 121 7.39 -17.03 -25.19
CA TYR A 121 5.98 -16.91 -25.56
C TYR A 121 5.76 -17.67 -26.86
N THR A 122 4.53 -18.03 -27.18
CA THR A 122 4.21 -18.75 -28.41
C THR A 122 4.44 -17.82 -29.61
N ASP A 123 5.57 -18.02 -30.30
CA ASP A 123 6.00 -17.25 -31.47
C ASP A 123 5.32 -17.76 -32.74
N PHE A 124 4.83 -16.81 -33.56
CA PHE A 124 4.00 -17.11 -34.74
C PHE A 124 4.78 -17.19 -36.06
N ASN A 125 6.11 -17.04 -36.05
CA ASN A 125 6.92 -17.15 -37.26
C ASN A 125 7.42 -18.57 -37.56
N SER A 126 7.15 -19.54 -36.69
CA SER A 126 7.27 -20.96 -37.06
C SER A 126 6.03 -21.36 -37.87
N SER A 127 6.24 -21.88 -39.08
CA SER A 127 5.19 -22.35 -39.98
C SER A 127 4.30 -23.38 -39.25
N ASN A 128 3.04 -23.01 -39.04
CA ASN A 128 1.94 -23.79 -38.46
C ASN A 128 1.84 -23.93 -36.92
N SER A 129 2.78 -23.43 -36.11
CA SER A 129 2.65 -23.53 -34.65
C SER A 129 1.50 -22.66 -34.11
N GLY A 130 0.43 -23.31 -33.64
CA GLY A 130 -0.71 -22.66 -32.96
C GLY A 130 -2.00 -22.51 -33.78
N LEU A 131 -2.05 -23.06 -35.00
CA LEU A 131 -3.26 -23.23 -35.80
C LEU A 131 -3.86 -24.63 -35.59
N CYS A 132 -5.13 -24.80 -35.94
CA CYS A 132 -5.77 -26.13 -35.89
C CYS A 132 -5.17 -27.02 -36.98
N GLN A 133 -4.49 -28.08 -36.57
CA GLN A 133 -4.03 -29.15 -37.46
C GLN A 133 -4.69 -30.48 -37.04
N SER A 134 -5.23 -31.20 -38.02
CA SER A 134 -5.64 -32.59 -37.85
C SER A 134 -4.41 -33.49 -38.01
N LEU A 135 -3.84 -33.97 -36.91
CA LEU A 135 -2.76 -34.97 -36.96
C LEU A 135 -3.35 -36.38 -36.91
N ASN A 136 -2.78 -37.28 -37.71
CA ASN A 136 -2.94 -38.72 -37.52
C ASN A 136 -2.39 -39.08 -36.12
N PRO A 137 -2.99 -40.03 -35.39
CA PRO A 137 -2.69 -40.30 -33.98
C PRO A 137 -1.30 -40.90 -33.67
N GLU A 138 -0.33 -40.83 -34.60
CA GLU A 138 1.02 -41.38 -34.43
C GLU A 138 2.12 -40.35 -34.15
N GLU A 139 1.81 -39.05 -34.15
CA GLU A 139 2.75 -38.02 -33.67
C GLU A 139 2.19 -37.36 -32.40
N GLU A 140 2.07 -38.13 -31.32
CA GLU A 140 2.22 -37.55 -29.98
C GLU A 140 3.61 -36.91 -29.95
N SER A 141 3.66 -35.59 -30.10
CA SER A 141 4.87 -34.85 -29.82
C SER A 141 5.33 -35.27 -28.42
N ASN A 142 6.49 -35.93 -28.35
CA ASN A 142 7.30 -36.09 -27.14
C ASN A 142 7.72 -34.71 -26.63
N GLN A 143 6.76 -33.85 -26.30
CA GLN A 143 6.97 -32.73 -25.39
C GLN A 143 7.05 -33.35 -23.99
N THR A 144 8.17 -34.03 -23.72
CA THR A 144 8.66 -34.10 -22.36
C THR A 144 8.75 -32.66 -21.90
N CYS A 145 7.85 -32.24 -21.01
CA CYS A 145 8.05 -31.00 -20.30
C CYS A 145 9.38 -31.17 -19.59
N ASP A 146 10.44 -30.51 -20.07
CA ASP A 146 11.78 -30.61 -19.51
C ASP A 146 11.67 -30.28 -18.02
N GLN A 147 11.63 -31.31 -17.18
CA GLN A 147 11.44 -31.17 -15.73
C GLN A 147 12.56 -30.29 -15.16
N GLU A 148 13.76 -30.31 -15.77
CA GLU A 148 14.90 -29.44 -15.49
C GLU A 148 14.59 -27.93 -15.67
N LYS A 149 13.80 -27.53 -16.67
CA LYS A 149 13.45 -26.11 -16.92
C LYS A 149 12.39 -25.56 -15.96
N HIS A 150 11.68 -26.43 -15.24
CA HIS A 150 10.70 -26.02 -14.23
C HIS A 150 11.35 -25.83 -12.84
N ASP A 151 12.41 -26.58 -12.52
CA ASP A 151 13.11 -26.47 -11.24
C ASP A 151 13.86 -25.14 -11.08
N SER A 152 14.34 -24.56 -12.19
CA SER A 152 14.93 -23.21 -12.22
C SER A 152 13.93 -22.10 -11.86
N HIS A 153 12.65 -22.25 -12.24
CA HIS A 153 11.57 -21.34 -11.83
C HIS A 153 11.11 -21.55 -10.38
N LEU A 154 11.34 -22.73 -9.79
CA LEU A 154 10.99 -23.04 -8.40
C LEU A 154 11.87 -22.25 -7.40
N GLY A 155 13.14 -22.02 -7.75
CA GLY A 155 14.10 -21.24 -6.95
C GLY A 155 13.84 -19.73 -6.95
N VAL A 156 13.07 -19.20 -7.90
CA VAL A 156 12.81 -17.75 -8.04
C VAL A 156 12.02 -17.19 -6.86
N TYR A 157 10.93 -17.89 -6.46
CA TYR A 157 10.05 -17.38 -5.41
C TYR A 157 10.76 -17.24 -4.04
N PRO A 158 11.54 -18.23 -3.56
CA PRO A 158 12.38 -18.07 -2.37
C PRO A 158 13.38 -16.90 -2.46
N ILE A 159 14.01 -16.66 -3.61
CA ILE A 159 14.95 -15.53 -3.79
C ILE A 159 14.22 -14.19 -3.63
N LEU A 160 13.04 -14.05 -4.24
CA LEU A 160 12.21 -12.86 -4.12
C LEU A 160 11.77 -12.64 -2.66
N LEU A 161 11.37 -13.69 -1.94
CA LEU A 161 11.04 -13.61 -0.51
C LEU A 161 12.25 -13.26 0.35
N LEU A 162 13.42 -13.80 0.07
CA LEU A 162 14.66 -13.46 0.78
C LEU A 162 15.02 -11.98 0.59
N GLY A 163 14.89 -11.47 -0.64
CA GLY A 163 15.08 -10.05 -0.93
C GLY A 163 14.09 -9.16 -0.18
N GLN A 164 12.80 -9.53 -0.13
CA GLN A 164 11.81 -8.83 0.68
C GLN A 164 12.10 -8.90 2.18
N LEU A 165 12.57 -10.04 2.68
CA LEU A 165 12.93 -10.22 4.08
C LEU A 165 14.07 -9.28 4.47
N LEU A 166 15.12 -9.20 3.66
CA LEU A 166 16.25 -8.29 3.87
C LEU A 166 15.83 -6.82 3.76
N LEU A 167 14.97 -6.49 2.80
CA LEU A 167 14.35 -5.16 2.69
C LEU A 167 13.58 -4.80 3.97
N GLY A 168 12.84 -5.77 4.53
CA GLY A 168 12.15 -5.66 5.81
C GLY A 168 13.08 -5.40 6.97
N ILE A 169 14.08 -6.26 7.15
CA ILE A 169 15.10 -6.19 8.21
C ILE A 169 15.87 -4.86 8.16
N GLY A 170 16.34 -4.49 6.96
CA GLY A 170 17.09 -3.26 6.75
C GLY A 170 16.25 -1.99 6.89
N GLY A 171 14.95 -2.08 6.61
CA GLY A 171 14.00 -0.97 6.74
C GLY A 171 13.62 -0.61 8.19
N VAL A 172 13.75 -1.54 9.14
CA VAL A 172 13.32 -1.37 10.53
C VAL A 172 13.89 -0.12 11.20
N PRO A 173 15.21 0.14 11.21
CA PRO A 173 15.79 1.28 11.92
C PRO A 173 15.49 2.63 11.28
N ILE A 174 15.14 2.67 9.98
CA ILE A 174 15.08 3.91 9.20
C ILE A 174 14.10 4.90 9.85
N GLN A 175 12.83 4.54 9.95
CA GLN A 175 11.77 5.45 10.36
C GLN A 175 11.76 5.73 11.88
N PRO A 176 11.86 4.74 12.78
CA PRO A 176 11.85 4.98 14.23
C PRO A 176 13.08 5.77 14.70
N PHE A 177 14.27 5.46 14.20
CA PHE A 177 15.47 6.21 14.56
C PHE A 177 15.53 7.58 13.89
N GLY A 178 15.04 7.71 12.66
CA GLY A 178 14.94 9.02 12.00
C GLY A 178 14.03 9.99 12.76
N ILE A 179 12.81 9.54 13.08
CA ILE A 179 11.83 10.33 13.84
C ILE A 179 12.38 10.69 15.23
N SER A 180 12.85 9.70 15.98
CA SER A 180 13.37 9.94 17.34
C SER A 180 14.63 10.81 17.34
N TYR A 181 15.50 10.70 16.33
CA TYR A 181 16.69 11.54 16.23
C TYR A 181 16.30 13.00 15.89
N ILE A 182 15.31 13.21 15.03
CA ILE A 182 14.83 14.58 14.73
C ILE A 182 14.16 15.19 15.94
N ASP A 183 13.30 14.44 16.63
CA ASP A 183 12.64 14.94 17.83
C ASP A 183 13.64 15.20 18.96
N ASP A 184 14.65 14.34 19.11
CA ASP A 184 15.73 14.46 20.09
C ASP A 184 16.76 15.52 19.73
N TYR A 185 16.81 16.10 18.52
CA TYR A 185 17.79 17.16 18.18
C TYR A 185 17.23 18.47 17.58
N ALA A 186 15.99 18.50 17.08
CA ALA A 186 15.35 19.71 16.56
C ALA A 186 14.64 20.50 17.66
N GLU A 187 14.74 21.84 17.67
CA GLU A 187 14.01 22.71 18.60
C GLU A 187 12.53 22.31 18.75
N LYS A 188 11.98 22.33 19.98
CA LYS A 188 10.59 21.86 20.27
C LYS A 188 9.53 22.55 19.39
N ARG A 189 9.78 23.79 18.95
CA ARG A 189 8.92 24.54 18.03
C ARG A 189 9.01 24.07 16.58
N ASN A 190 10.16 23.57 16.15
CA ASN A 190 10.46 23.20 14.76
C ASN A 190 10.33 21.68 14.50
N SER A 191 10.48 20.83 15.53
CA SER A 191 10.33 19.36 15.43
C SER A 191 9.02 18.94 14.73
N PRO A 192 7.83 19.45 15.10
CA PRO A 192 6.58 19.06 14.45
C PRO A 192 6.53 19.40 12.95
N PHE A 193 7.19 20.49 12.53
CA PHE A 193 7.26 20.89 11.14
C PHE A 193 8.14 19.93 10.33
N TYR A 194 9.31 19.55 10.84
CA TYR A 194 10.19 18.57 10.18
C TYR A 194 9.55 17.19 10.09
N LEU A 195 8.86 16.74 11.13
CA LEU A 195 8.10 15.49 11.09
C LEU A 195 6.96 15.54 10.07
N GLY A 196 6.27 16.69 9.95
CA GLY A 196 5.26 16.90 8.92
C GLY A 196 5.81 16.77 7.49
N ILE A 197 6.99 17.32 7.22
CA ILE A 197 7.68 17.16 5.92
C ILE A 197 7.98 15.68 5.64
N LEU A 198 8.49 14.95 6.63
CA LEU A 198 8.78 13.52 6.46
C LEU A 198 7.53 12.71 6.15
N PHE A 199 6.42 12.94 6.85
CA PHE A 199 5.16 12.27 6.54
C PHE A 199 4.66 12.59 5.13
N ALA A 200 4.82 13.83 4.64
CA ALA A 200 4.49 14.15 3.25
C ALA A 200 5.38 13.35 2.26
N ILE A 201 6.69 13.29 2.50
CA ILE A 201 7.63 12.50 1.71
C ILE A 201 7.24 11.01 1.69
N THR A 202 6.69 10.48 2.79
CA THR A 202 6.25 9.07 2.82
C THR A 202 5.13 8.74 1.84
N VAL A 203 4.29 9.71 1.49
CA VAL A 203 3.19 9.53 0.53
C VAL A 203 3.70 9.72 -0.90
N ILE A 204 4.68 10.60 -1.08
CA ILE A 204 5.30 10.90 -2.38
C ILE A 204 6.11 9.71 -2.91
N GLY A 205 6.87 9.01 -2.06
CA GLY A 205 7.74 7.89 -2.47
C GLY A 205 7.01 6.82 -3.30
N PRO A 206 5.88 6.25 -2.83
CA PRO A 206 5.10 5.28 -3.59
C PRO A 206 4.56 5.84 -4.92
N ALA A 207 4.13 7.11 -4.96
CA ALA A 207 3.66 7.74 -6.20
C ALA A 207 4.74 7.71 -7.30
N PHE A 208 5.97 8.13 -6.95
CA PHE A 208 7.13 8.03 -7.84
C PHE A 208 7.43 6.57 -8.22
N GLY A 209 7.28 5.63 -7.30
CA GLY A 209 7.42 4.19 -7.58
C GLY A 209 6.45 3.68 -8.67
N TYR A 210 5.16 4.02 -8.59
CA TYR A 210 4.18 3.66 -9.63
C TYR A 210 4.45 4.38 -10.94
N MET A 211 4.84 5.65 -10.91
CA MET A 211 5.19 6.40 -12.12
C MET A 211 6.42 5.81 -12.82
N MET A 212 7.46 5.47 -12.05
CA MET A 212 8.64 4.78 -12.56
C MET A 212 8.26 3.41 -13.15
N SER A 213 7.38 2.65 -12.48
CA SER A 213 6.81 1.40 -12.99
C SER A 213 6.09 1.60 -14.33
N SER A 214 5.25 2.64 -14.44
CA SER A 214 4.54 2.96 -15.68
C SER A 214 5.49 3.15 -16.86
N VAL A 215 6.61 3.84 -16.67
CA VAL A 215 7.60 4.09 -17.73
C VAL A 215 8.40 2.84 -18.05
N LEU A 216 9.00 2.19 -17.04
CA LEU A 216 9.93 1.08 -17.26
C LEU A 216 9.23 -0.20 -17.76
N LEU A 217 7.96 -0.43 -17.41
CA LEU A 217 7.21 -1.59 -17.91
C LEU A 217 6.76 -1.47 -19.37
N ARG A 218 7.00 -0.31 -20.02
CA ARG A 218 6.87 -0.16 -21.49
C ARG A 218 8.04 -0.75 -22.27
N VAL A 219 9.14 -1.03 -21.59
CA VAL A 219 10.30 -1.71 -22.17
C VAL A 219 10.09 -3.22 -22.03
N TYR A 220 10.40 -3.99 -23.09
CA TYR A 220 10.25 -5.44 -23.08
C TYR A 220 11.19 -6.11 -22.08
N VAL A 221 10.74 -7.19 -21.43
CA VAL A 221 11.45 -7.84 -20.32
C VAL A 221 12.88 -8.28 -20.65
N ASP A 222 13.11 -8.83 -21.85
CA ASP A 222 14.40 -9.37 -22.30
C ASP A 222 15.15 -8.42 -23.25
N VAL A 223 15.02 -7.11 -23.04
CA VAL A 223 15.76 -6.08 -23.80
C VAL A 223 17.29 -6.26 -23.71
N ASP A 224 17.79 -6.92 -22.66
CA ASP A 224 19.19 -7.26 -22.46
C ASP A 224 19.63 -8.54 -23.20
N LYS A 225 18.69 -9.40 -23.61
CA LYS A 225 18.96 -10.72 -24.22
C LYS A 225 18.57 -10.80 -25.70
N MET A 226 17.75 -9.88 -26.21
CA MET A 226 17.29 -9.87 -27.62
C MET A 226 17.40 -8.50 -28.29
N TYR A 227 17.69 -8.53 -29.60
CA TYR A 227 17.70 -7.33 -30.45
C TYR A 227 16.26 -6.92 -30.81
N SER A 228 15.96 -5.62 -30.76
CA SER A 228 14.62 -5.03 -30.95
C SER A 228 13.89 -5.47 -32.23
N LYS A 229 14.64 -5.83 -33.28
CA LYS A 229 14.10 -6.26 -34.59
C LYS A 229 13.34 -7.61 -34.56
N TYR A 230 13.42 -8.38 -33.48
CA TYR A 230 12.75 -9.69 -33.35
C TYR A 230 11.54 -9.67 -32.40
N ILE A 231 11.09 -8.50 -31.95
CA ILE A 231 9.99 -8.37 -30.98
C ILE A 231 8.71 -7.93 -31.72
N ASP A 232 7.84 -8.89 -32.03
CA ASP A 232 6.54 -8.63 -32.70
C ASP A 232 5.42 -8.20 -31.73
N LEU A 233 5.71 -8.11 -30.43
CA LEU A 233 4.74 -7.76 -29.38
C LEU A 233 4.72 -6.25 -29.13
N ASN A 234 3.51 -5.70 -28.90
CA ASN A 234 3.32 -4.34 -28.40
C ASN A 234 2.88 -4.38 -26.92
N ASN A 235 2.96 -3.25 -26.20
CA ASN A 235 2.57 -3.14 -24.79
C ASN A 235 1.09 -3.47 -24.53
N ASP A 236 0.24 -3.33 -25.55
CA ASP A 236 -1.18 -3.68 -25.50
C ASP A 236 -1.45 -5.19 -25.62
N ASP A 237 -0.46 -5.98 -26.05
CA ASP A 237 -0.63 -7.43 -26.19
C ASP A 237 -0.71 -8.10 -24.80
N PRO A 238 -1.70 -8.97 -24.54
CA PRO A 238 -1.86 -9.64 -23.25
C PRO A 238 -0.67 -10.53 -22.84
N ARG A 239 0.18 -10.93 -23.80
CA ARG A 239 1.39 -11.71 -23.58
C ARG A 239 2.61 -10.86 -23.22
N TRP A 240 2.50 -9.53 -23.31
CA TRP A 240 3.57 -8.60 -22.98
C TRP A 240 4.00 -8.69 -21.51
N VAL A 241 5.32 -8.73 -21.29
CA VAL A 241 5.96 -8.66 -19.98
C VAL A 241 6.97 -7.52 -20.03
N GLY A 242 6.79 -6.53 -19.15
CA GLY A 242 7.68 -5.37 -19.07
C GLY A 242 8.99 -5.66 -18.30
N ALA A 243 9.99 -4.80 -18.47
CA ALA A 243 11.30 -4.86 -17.79
C ALA A 243 11.23 -4.49 -16.30
N TRP A 244 10.58 -5.35 -15.52
CA TRP A 244 10.35 -5.17 -14.08
C TRP A 244 11.65 -5.17 -13.25
N TRP A 245 12.74 -5.76 -13.74
CA TRP A 245 14.03 -5.83 -13.03
C TRP A 245 14.79 -4.49 -13.05
N LEU A 246 14.59 -3.69 -14.09
CA LEU A 246 15.36 -2.47 -14.34
C LEU A 246 15.15 -1.42 -13.24
N GLY A 247 13.90 -1.22 -12.79
CA GLY A 247 13.61 -0.26 -11.75
C GLY A 247 14.09 -0.71 -10.37
N PHE A 248 14.23 -2.01 -10.13
CA PHE A 248 14.85 -2.49 -8.89
C PHE A 248 16.35 -2.17 -8.84
N LEU A 249 17.08 -2.26 -9.95
CA LEU A 249 18.49 -1.85 -10.01
C LEU A 249 18.65 -0.35 -9.78
N MET A 250 17.80 0.47 -10.43
CA MET A 250 17.80 1.92 -10.24
C MET A 250 17.49 2.29 -8.79
N ALA A 251 16.45 1.68 -8.21
CA ALA A 251 16.04 1.96 -6.84
C ALA A 251 17.05 1.46 -5.80
N ALA A 252 17.66 0.28 -6.01
CA ALA A 252 18.70 -0.26 -5.13
C ALA A 252 19.94 0.64 -5.08
N THR A 253 20.36 1.16 -6.24
CA THR A 253 21.48 2.11 -6.35
C THR A 253 21.16 3.42 -5.64
N LEU A 254 19.95 3.97 -5.85
CA LEU A 254 19.51 5.18 -5.15
C LEU A 254 19.47 4.99 -3.62
N LEU A 255 18.97 3.84 -3.17
CA LEU A 255 18.93 3.48 -1.75
C LEU A 255 20.33 3.35 -1.14
N LEU A 256 21.28 2.76 -1.89
CA LEU A 256 22.67 2.66 -1.49
C LEU A 256 23.31 4.05 -1.35
N LEU A 257 23.16 4.91 -2.37
CA LEU A 257 23.73 6.26 -2.36
C LEU A 257 23.19 7.13 -1.21
N THR A 258 21.89 7.06 -0.95
CA THR A 258 21.25 7.80 0.15
C THR A 258 21.60 7.26 1.53
N SER A 259 22.11 6.02 1.64
CA SER A 259 22.57 5.43 2.90
C SER A 259 23.97 5.91 3.34
N LEU A 260 24.85 6.27 2.40
CA LEU A 260 26.26 6.61 2.70
C LEU A 260 26.44 7.81 3.66
N PRO A 261 25.67 8.91 3.57
CA PRO A 261 25.80 10.04 4.49
C PRO A 261 25.66 9.65 5.98
N TYR A 262 24.90 8.59 6.29
CA TYR A 262 24.65 8.11 7.65
C TYR A 262 25.88 7.58 8.39
N LEU A 263 26.92 7.20 7.65
CA LEU A 263 28.20 6.77 8.23
C LEU A 263 28.97 7.93 8.87
N PHE A 264 28.69 9.17 8.46
CA PHE A 264 29.41 10.37 8.86
C PHE A 264 28.69 11.21 9.95
N PHE A 265 27.40 10.94 10.23
CA PHE A 265 26.67 11.66 11.27
C PHE A 265 27.15 11.30 12.70
N PRO A 266 27.26 12.28 13.62
CA PRO A 266 27.75 12.05 14.98
C PRO A 266 26.74 11.29 15.86
N ARG A 267 27.26 10.53 16.83
CA ARG A 267 26.46 9.72 17.79
C ARG A 267 25.50 10.57 18.62
N LYS A 268 25.92 11.77 19.00
CA LYS A 268 25.16 12.72 19.81
C LYS A 268 25.39 14.13 19.26
N MET A 269 24.32 14.87 19.03
CA MET A 269 24.37 16.34 18.92
C MET A 269 24.17 16.92 20.32
N SER A 270 24.68 18.13 20.59
CA SER A 270 24.59 18.72 21.94
C SER A 270 23.13 19.01 22.28
N ARG A 271 22.58 18.28 23.27
CA ARG A 271 21.25 18.54 23.81
C ARG A 271 21.06 18.04 25.25
N GLU A 272 20.11 18.68 25.93
CA GLU A 272 19.63 18.45 27.29
C GLU A 272 18.86 17.14 27.50
N VAL A 273 18.91 16.67 28.75
CA VAL A 273 18.41 15.39 29.26
C VAL A 273 16.97 15.53 29.78
N HIS A 274 16.13 14.54 29.53
CA HIS A 274 14.87 14.34 30.28
C HIS A 274 14.77 12.91 30.85
N HIS A 275 14.24 12.85 32.07
CA HIS A 275 13.99 11.66 32.88
C HIS A 275 12.74 10.87 32.44
N LYS A 276 12.72 9.58 32.80
CA LYS A 276 11.80 8.52 32.40
C LYS A 276 10.98 8.04 33.62
N TYR A 277 9.68 7.73 33.49
CA TYR A 277 8.89 6.69 34.21
C TYR A 277 7.53 6.41 33.49
N HIS A 278 6.73 5.43 33.98
CA HIS A 278 6.00 4.35 33.27
C HIS A 278 4.59 4.57 32.64
N LEU A 279 4.35 3.73 31.61
CA LEU A 279 3.15 2.99 31.13
C LEU A 279 1.73 3.56 31.38
N THR A 280 1.03 3.94 30.30
CA THR A 280 -0.43 3.81 30.19
C THR A 280 -0.87 3.31 28.79
N LEU A 281 -0.93 1.98 28.61
CA LEU A 281 -1.50 1.32 27.42
C LEU A 281 -3.00 0.98 27.55
N ARG A 282 -3.64 1.31 28.67
CA ARG A 282 -5.00 0.85 29.01
C ARG A 282 -6.11 1.86 28.69
N ASN A 283 -5.82 2.91 27.92
CA ASN A 283 -6.85 3.88 27.52
C ASN A 283 -7.70 3.30 26.36
N PRO A 284 -9.00 3.02 26.56
CA PRO A 284 -9.85 2.43 25.53
C PRO A 284 -9.97 3.30 24.26
N ILE A 285 -9.77 4.61 24.36
CA ILE A 285 -9.79 5.53 23.22
C ILE A 285 -8.58 5.28 22.30
N TYR A 286 -7.39 5.06 22.87
CA TYR A 286 -6.19 4.76 22.09
C TYR A 286 -6.39 3.48 21.26
N LEU A 287 -6.88 2.41 21.87
CA LEU A 287 -7.09 1.13 21.19
C LEU A 287 -8.12 1.23 20.06
N LEU A 288 -9.26 1.89 20.29
CA LEU A 288 -10.30 2.07 19.28
C LEU A 288 -9.81 2.89 18.07
N VAL A 289 -9.04 3.95 18.33
CA VAL A 289 -8.49 4.80 17.26
C VAL A 289 -7.41 4.08 16.47
N VAL A 290 -6.54 3.32 17.14
CA VAL A 290 -5.54 2.48 16.46
C VAL A 290 -6.23 1.40 15.62
N LEU A 291 -7.29 0.75 16.13
CA LEU A 291 -8.05 -0.25 15.38
C LEU A 291 -8.77 0.37 14.15
N ALA A 292 -9.29 1.60 14.28
CA ALA A 292 -9.85 2.34 13.16
C ALA A 292 -8.80 2.57 12.06
N GLN A 293 -7.60 3.00 12.46
CA GLN A 293 -6.50 3.20 11.53
C GLN A 293 -5.95 1.90 10.94
N VAL A 294 -5.93 0.79 11.70
CA VAL A 294 -5.59 -0.53 11.17
C VAL A 294 -6.55 -0.92 10.03
N ASN A 295 -7.86 -0.73 10.21
CA ASN A 295 -8.83 -1.00 9.14
C ASN A 295 -8.58 -0.14 7.89
N LEU A 296 -8.37 1.17 8.06
CA LEU A 296 -8.05 2.06 6.93
C LEU A 296 -6.70 1.69 6.28
N ALA A 297 -5.69 1.32 7.07
CA ALA A 297 -4.40 0.88 6.57
C ALA A 297 -4.50 -0.45 5.81
N ALA A 298 -5.32 -1.41 6.27
CA ALA A 298 -5.58 -2.68 5.59
C ALA A 298 -6.22 -2.43 4.22
N MET A 299 -7.22 -1.55 4.15
CA MET A 299 -7.80 -1.11 2.88
C MET A 299 -6.72 -0.52 1.95
N VAL A 300 -5.96 0.46 2.42
CA VAL A 300 -4.92 1.12 1.60
C VAL A 300 -3.86 0.13 1.13
N ALA A 301 -3.45 -0.80 1.98
CA ALA A 301 -2.47 -1.84 1.65
C ALA A 301 -2.95 -2.76 0.53
N GLY A 302 -4.20 -3.25 0.63
CA GLY A 302 -4.82 -4.10 -0.39
C GLY A 302 -5.01 -3.37 -1.72
N LEU A 303 -5.59 -2.17 -1.68
CA LEU A 303 -5.81 -1.35 -2.87
C LEU A 303 -4.50 -0.92 -3.53
N ALA A 304 -3.50 -0.47 -2.77
CA ALA A 304 -2.19 -0.16 -3.37
C ALA A 304 -1.64 -1.38 -4.11
N THR A 305 -1.65 -2.56 -3.48
CA THR A 305 -1.03 -3.76 -4.06
C THR A 305 -1.71 -4.21 -5.36
N PHE A 306 -3.04 -4.16 -5.44
CA PHE A 306 -3.77 -4.80 -6.53
C PHE A 306 -4.70 -3.89 -7.35
N MET A 307 -4.83 -2.59 -7.04
CA MET A 307 -5.66 -1.69 -7.84
C MET A 307 -5.14 -1.55 -9.28
N GLY A 308 -3.82 -1.57 -9.49
CA GLY A 308 -3.25 -1.62 -10.83
C GLY A 308 -3.74 -2.83 -11.63
N LYS A 309 -3.76 -4.01 -11.00
CA LYS A 309 -4.33 -5.25 -11.58
C LYS A 309 -5.84 -5.14 -11.80
N PHE A 310 -6.55 -4.52 -10.86
CA PHE A 310 -7.98 -4.27 -10.98
C PHE A 310 -8.29 -3.41 -12.22
N ILE A 311 -7.59 -2.30 -12.41
CA ILE A 311 -7.79 -1.42 -13.58
C ILE A 311 -7.38 -2.14 -14.88
N GLU A 312 -6.25 -2.86 -14.86
CA GLU A 312 -5.76 -3.66 -15.99
C GLU A 312 -6.84 -4.63 -16.50
N ARG A 313 -7.48 -5.37 -15.58
CA ARG A 313 -8.45 -6.42 -15.93
C ARG A 313 -9.88 -5.92 -16.09
N GLN A 314 -10.36 -5.07 -15.19
CA GLN A 314 -11.75 -4.60 -15.22
C GLN A 314 -12.01 -3.70 -16.43
N PHE A 315 -11.02 -2.93 -16.88
CA PHE A 315 -11.18 -1.95 -17.97
C PHE A 315 -10.28 -2.23 -19.18
N ALA A 316 -9.69 -3.44 -19.27
CA ALA A 316 -8.82 -3.87 -20.35
C ALA A 316 -7.71 -2.85 -20.68
N GLN A 317 -7.08 -2.28 -19.64
CA GLN A 317 -6.03 -1.27 -19.78
C GLN A 317 -4.65 -1.91 -19.65
N THR A 318 -3.63 -1.25 -20.18
CA THR A 318 -2.24 -1.70 -20.02
C THR A 318 -1.78 -1.58 -18.57
N VAL A 319 -0.78 -2.38 -18.19
CA VAL A 319 -0.13 -2.30 -16.88
C VAL A 319 0.45 -0.91 -16.63
N SER A 320 1.08 -0.34 -17.66
CA SER A 320 1.67 1.00 -17.59
C SER A 320 0.62 2.09 -17.37
N PHE A 321 -0.48 2.08 -18.12
CA PHE A 321 -1.54 3.07 -17.95
C PHE A 321 -2.21 2.96 -16.57
N SER A 322 -2.45 1.74 -16.09
CA SER A 322 -3.02 1.49 -14.76
C SER A 322 -2.12 2.03 -13.64
N ASN A 323 -0.80 1.83 -13.76
CA ASN A 323 0.18 2.38 -12.83
C ASN A 323 0.27 3.91 -12.90
N LEU A 324 0.14 4.51 -14.09
CA LEU A 324 0.07 5.96 -14.24
C LEU A 324 -1.14 6.54 -13.52
N MET A 325 -2.31 5.91 -13.63
CA MET A 325 -3.51 6.33 -12.91
C MET A 325 -3.35 6.22 -11.39
N MET A 326 -2.67 5.18 -10.90
CA MET A 326 -2.37 5.03 -9.47
C MET A 326 -1.40 6.10 -8.96
N GLY A 327 -0.25 6.27 -9.62
CA GLY A 327 0.80 7.20 -9.20
C GLY A 327 0.49 8.67 -9.49
N GLY A 328 -0.26 8.95 -10.56
CA GLY A 328 -0.55 10.30 -11.03
C GLY A 328 -1.87 10.88 -10.54
N LEU A 329 -2.84 10.04 -10.15
CA LEU A 329 -4.18 10.51 -9.74
C LEU A 329 -4.55 10.08 -8.32
N ASN A 330 -4.63 8.77 -8.04
CA ASN A 330 -5.13 8.28 -6.75
C ASN A 330 -4.20 8.64 -5.57
N ILE A 331 -2.88 8.42 -5.69
CA ILE A 331 -1.93 8.71 -4.59
C ILE A 331 -1.83 10.23 -4.31
N PRO A 332 -1.70 11.12 -5.32
CA PRO A 332 -1.75 12.56 -5.09
C PRO A 332 -3.06 13.03 -4.46
N SER A 333 -4.20 12.45 -4.86
CA SER A 333 -5.50 12.73 -4.24
C SER A 333 -5.51 12.41 -2.73
N ALA A 334 -4.96 11.25 -2.35
CA ALA A 334 -4.75 10.91 -0.95
C ALA A 334 -3.90 11.96 -0.22
N MET A 335 -2.79 12.38 -0.85
CA MET A 335 -1.86 13.35 -0.28
C MET A 335 -2.54 14.70 0.00
N PHE A 336 -3.34 15.21 -0.96
CA PHE A 336 -4.14 16.43 -0.75
C PHE A 336 -5.17 16.25 0.36
N GLY A 337 -5.78 15.07 0.49
CA GLY A 337 -6.68 14.75 1.59
C GLY A 337 -5.99 14.77 2.96
N ILE A 338 -4.81 14.15 3.09
CA ILE A 338 -4.01 14.16 4.33
C ILE A 338 -3.65 15.60 4.74
N MET A 339 -3.21 16.43 3.78
CA MET A 339 -2.88 17.83 4.00
C MET A 339 -4.10 18.66 4.39
N ALA A 340 -5.22 18.53 3.66
CA ALA A 340 -6.46 19.22 3.95
C ALA A 340 -6.99 18.86 5.35
N GLY A 341 -6.94 17.58 5.74
CA GLY A 341 -7.28 17.13 7.09
C GLY A 341 -6.45 17.80 8.18
N GLY A 342 -5.14 17.97 7.95
CA GLY A 342 -4.25 18.71 8.85
C GLY A 342 -4.54 20.21 8.94
N VAL A 343 -4.85 20.84 7.80
CA VAL A 343 -5.24 22.27 7.74
C VAL A 343 -6.54 22.51 8.48
N ILE A 344 -7.56 21.67 8.27
CA ILE A 344 -8.86 21.74 8.96
C ILE A 344 -8.65 21.61 10.47
N LEU A 345 -7.87 20.62 10.90
CA LEU A 345 -7.54 20.40 12.31
C LEU A 345 -6.92 21.66 12.96
N ARG A 346 -5.98 22.30 12.26
CA ARG A 346 -5.27 23.49 12.76
C ARG A 346 -6.14 24.74 12.74
N LYS A 347 -6.79 25.04 11.62
CA LYS A 347 -7.57 26.28 11.46
C LYS A 347 -8.81 26.33 12.35
N LEU A 348 -9.49 25.19 12.52
CA LEU A 348 -10.69 25.12 13.36
C LEU A 348 -10.37 24.84 14.84
N GLY A 349 -9.10 24.67 15.20
CA GLY A 349 -8.70 24.40 16.59
C GLY A 349 -9.41 23.19 17.19
N LEU A 350 -9.61 22.12 16.41
CA LEU A 350 -10.50 21.03 16.79
C LEU A 350 -10.06 20.37 18.10
N THR A 351 -11.01 20.17 19.02
CA THR A 351 -10.80 19.37 20.25
C THR A 351 -10.70 17.87 19.92
N VAL A 352 -10.30 17.03 20.88
CA VAL A 352 -10.24 15.56 20.68
C VAL A 352 -11.61 14.99 20.26
N ARG A 353 -12.69 15.48 20.88
CA ARG A 353 -14.07 15.11 20.53
C ARG A 353 -14.44 15.53 19.11
N SER A 354 -14.20 16.79 18.75
CA SER A 354 -14.52 17.29 17.39
C SER A 354 -13.66 16.60 16.32
N SER A 355 -12.45 16.19 16.66
CA SER A 355 -11.57 15.39 15.79
C SER A 355 -12.16 14.00 15.53
N ALA A 356 -12.68 13.32 16.55
CA ALA A 356 -13.36 12.04 16.41
C ALA A 356 -14.65 12.16 15.58
N ALA A 357 -15.43 13.23 15.76
CA ALA A 357 -16.61 13.52 14.95
C ALA A 357 -16.26 13.73 13.47
N MET A 358 -15.23 14.55 13.19
CA MET A 358 -14.73 14.77 11.83
C MET A 358 -14.29 13.47 11.16
N CYS A 359 -13.53 12.62 11.85
CA CYS A 359 -13.11 11.31 11.30
C CYS A 359 -14.32 10.43 10.95
N THR A 360 -15.32 10.39 11.84
CA THR A 360 -16.56 9.61 11.63
C THR A 360 -17.33 10.12 10.41
N VAL A 361 -17.51 11.44 10.28
CA VAL A 361 -18.21 12.06 9.14
C VAL A 361 -17.44 11.84 7.84
N ALA A 362 -16.12 12.03 7.84
CA ALA A 362 -15.30 11.81 6.66
C ALA A 362 -15.40 10.37 6.16
N VAL A 363 -15.23 9.37 7.04
CA VAL A 363 -15.32 7.96 6.66
C VAL A 363 -16.74 7.59 6.21
N PHE A 364 -17.78 8.15 6.82
CA PHE A 364 -19.16 7.97 6.36
C PHE A 364 -19.37 8.48 4.92
N ILE A 365 -18.89 9.69 4.62
CA ILE A 365 -18.94 10.26 3.27
C ILE A 365 -18.13 9.39 2.29
N SER A 366 -16.97 8.87 2.71
CA SER A 366 -16.19 7.93 1.89
C SER A 366 -16.97 6.65 1.56
N ILE A 367 -17.76 6.10 2.49
CA ILE A 367 -18.63 4.94 2.20
C ILE A 367 -19.66 5.31 1.12
N MET A 368 -20.27 6.49 1.21
CA MET A 368 -21.24 6.96 0.21
C MET A 368 -20.64 7.07 -1.20
N PHE A 369 -19.39 7.50 -1.33
CA PHE A 369 -18.69 7.52 -2.62
C PHE A 369 -18.12 6.16 -3.04
N ALA A 370 -17.85 5.25 -2.10
CA ALA A 370 -17.34 3.92 -2.40
C ALA A 370 -18.41 2.96 -2.94
N ILE A 371 -19.66 3.06 -2.47
CA ILE A 371 -20.74 2.15 -2.89
C ILE A 371 -21.00 2.18 -4.40
N PRO A 372 -21.11 3.34 -5.09
CA PRO A 372 -21.34 3.35 -6.53
C PRO A 372 -20.21 2.69 -7.34
N LEU A 373 -18.99 2.59 -6.81
CA LEU A 373 -17.88 1.89 -7.47
C LEU A 373 -18.19 0.40 -7.70
N LEU A 374 -19.04 -0.23 -6.88
CA LEU A 374 -19.46 -1.63 -7.07
C LEU A 374 -20.27 -1.85 -8.35
N PHE A 375 -20.92 -0.80 -8.85
CA PHE A 375 -21.78 -0.88 -10.04
C PHE A 375 -21.08 -0.38 -11.31
N ILE A 376 -19.94 0.31 -11.16
CA ILE A 376 -19.17 0.85 -12.29
C ILE A 376 -18.07 -0.15 -12.65
N GLY A 377 -18.32 -0.93 -13.69
CA GLY A 377 -17.31 -1.80 -14.31
C GLY A 377 -17.77 -2.33 -15.65
N CYS A 378 -16.87 -3.00 -16.36
CA CYS A 378 -17.23 -3.76 -17.55
C CYS A 378 -17.92 -5.08 -17.14
N PRO A 379 -18.96 -5.52 -17.88
CA PRO A 379 -19.51 -6.86 -17.71
C PRO A 379 -18.47 -7.91 -18.14
N THR A 380 -18.57 -9.11 -17.57
CA THR A 380 -17.75 -10.26 -18.01
C THR A 380 -18.00 -10.54 -19.49
N GLN A 381 -16.93 -10.60 -20.29
CA GLN A 381 -17.05 -10.91 -21.72
C GLN A 381 -17.68 -12.30 -21.93
N SER A 382 -18.51 -12.41 -22.95
CA SER A 382 -19.07 -13.67 -23.43
C SER A 382 -17.94 -14.56 -23.98
N PHE A 383 -17.29 -15.31 -23.10
CA PHE A 383 -16.33 -16.33 -23.47
C PHE A 383 -17.07 -17.58 -23.96
N ALA A 384 -16.55 -18.26 -25.00
CA ALA A 384 -17.20 -19.40 -25.66
C ALA A 384 -17.71 -20.51 -24.72
N PHE A 385 -17.14 -20.61 -23.51
CA PHE A 385 -17.49 -21.62 -22.51
C PHE A 385 -18.72 -21.27 -21.66
N ILE A 386 -19.11 -19.99 -21.52
CA ILE A 386 -20.14 -19.56 -20.55
C ILE A 386 -21.53 -19.37 -21.20
N LEU A 387 -21.62 -19.15 -22.51
CA LEU A 387 -22.91 -19.07 -23.20
C LEU A 387 -23.36 -20.45 -23.71
N LEU A 388 -24.27 -21.06 -22.94
CA LEU A 388 -25.08 -22.23 -23.24
C LEU A 388 -24.33 -23.59 -23.32
N PRO A 389 -24.71 -24.59 -22.49
CA PRO A 389 -24.26 -25.98 -22.66
C PRO A 389 -24.63 -26.60 -24.03
N PHE A 390 -25.42 -25.89 -24.85
CA PHE A 390 -25.74 -26.24 -26.23
C PHE A 390 -24.62 -25.89 -27.22
N ILE A 391 -23.86 -24.80 -26.99
CA ILE A 391 -22.71 -24.38 -27.82
C ILE A 391 -21.40 -24.94 -27.28
N SER A 392 -21.27 -25.19 -25.97
CA SER A 392 -20.07 -25.83 -25.41
C SER A 392 -19.85 -27.24 -25.98
N ARG A 393 -20.93 -27.96 -26.30
CA ARG A 393 -20.84 -29.23 -27.02
C ARG A 393 -20.26 -29.05 -28.41
N SER A 394 -20.70 -28.07 -29.19
CA SER A 394 -20.20 -27.87 -30.57
C SER A 394 -18.80 -27.27 -30.62
N SER A 395 -18.43 -26.38 -29.71
CA SER A 395 -17.09 -25.75 -29.67
C SER A 395 -16.02 -26.68 -29.09
N HIS A 396 -16.31 -27.48 -28.06
CA HIS A 396 -15.43 -28.58 -27.65
C HIS A 396 -15.38 -29.70 -28.71
N GLN A 397 -16.49 -30.04 -29.37
CA GLN A 397 -16.47 -31.01 -30.46
C GLN A 397 -15.68 -30.52 -31.68
N CYS A 398 -15.80 -29.24 -32.03
CA CYS A 398 -15.05 -28.62 -33.12
C CYS A 398 -13.55 -28.56 -32.80
N SER A 399 -13.18 -28.11 -31.60
CA SER A 399 -11.77 -28.05 -31.21
C SER A 399 -11.16 -29.43 -30.96
N ASN A 400 -11.96 -30.48 -30.70
CA ASN A 400 -11.45 -31.85 -30.54
C ASN A 400 -10.89 -32.44 -31.85
N ALA A 401 -11.28 -31.90 -33.00
CA ALA A 401 -10.65 -32.24 -34.27
C ALA A 401 -9.22 -31.66 -34.40
N CYS A 402 -8.83 -30.76 -33.48
CA CYS A 402 -7.54 -30.10 -33.42
C CYS A 402 -6.76 -30.60 -32.18
N SER A 403 -5.50 -31.00 -32.34
CA SER A 403 -4.64 -31.34 -31.18
C SER A 403 -4.07 -30.07 -30.52
N CYS A 404 -4.95 -29.23 -29.96
CA CYS A 404 -4.55 -27.96 -29.36
C CYS A 404 -3.90 -28.16 -27.99
N SER A 405 -2.72 -27.57 -27.78
CA SER A 405 -2.06 -27.57 -26.46
C SER A 405 -2.84 -26.74 -25.44
N ASP A 406 -3.04 -27.34 -24.26
CA ASP A 406 -3.61 -26.70 -23.06
C ASP A 406 -2.74 -25.55 -22.51
N GLU A 407 -1.50 -25.40 -22.98
CA GLU A 407 -0.58 -24.32 -22.60
C GLU A 407 -0.70 -23.10 -23.53
N ALA A 408 -1.23 -23.29 -24.75
CA ALA A 408 -1.35 -22.23 -25.74
C ALA A 408 -2.28 -21.11 -25.23
N PHE A 409 -1.81 -19.87 -25.31
CA PHE A 409 -2.57 -18.70 -24.92
C PHE A 409 -2.26 -17.52 -25.84
N ASN A 410 -3.16 -17.28 -26.79
CA ASN A 410 -3.11 -16.14 -27.69
C ASN A 410 -4.54 -15.75 -28.06
N PRO A 411 -5.21 -14.93 -27.25
CA PRO A 411 -6.63 -14.67 -27.42
C PRO A 411 -6.94 -14.09 -28.81
N VAL A 412 -8.04 -14.58 -29.40
CA VAL A 412 -8.57 -14.11 -30.68
C VAL A 412 -10.06 -13.85 -30.56
N CYS A 413 -10.54 -12.86 -31.30
CA CYS A 413 -11.96 -12.54 -31.36
C CYS A 413 -12.59 -13.11 -32.62
N GLY A 414 -13.55 -14.03 -32.47
CA GLY A 414 -14.34 -14.54 -33.58
C GLY A 414 -15.24 -13.46 -34.20
N SER A 415 -15.61 -13.65 -35.46
CA SER A 415 -16.58 -12.80 -36.16
C SER A 415 -17.97 -12.80 -35.52
N ASP A 416 -18.26 -13.80 -34.68
CA ASP A 416 -19.45 -13.92 -33.84
C ASP A 416 -19.36 -13.09 -32.53
N GLY A 417 -18.25 -12.39 -32.30
CA GLY A 417 -18.00 -11.62 -31.08
C GLY A 417 -17.64 -12.49 -29.87
N VAL A 418 -17.35 -13.78 -30.08
CA VAL A 418 -16.92 -14.71 -29.04
C VAL A 418 -15.41 -14.76 -28.97
N GLU A 419 -14.86 -14.65 -27.75
CA GLU A 419 -13.42 -14.72 -27.53
C GLU A 419 -12.96 -16.18 -27.32
N PHE A 420 -11.91 -16.56 -28.04
CA PHE A 420 -11.29 -17.88 -27.96
C PHE A 420 -9.88 -17.79 -27.38
N ARG A 421 -9.47 -18.82 -26.65
CA ARG A 421 -8.16 -18.91 -25.97
C ARG A 421 -6.96 -18.80 -26.91
N SER A 422 -7.10 -19.34 -28.12
CA SER A 422 -6.06 -19.36 -29.15
C SER A 422 -6.70 -19.54 -30.53
N PRO A 423 -5.97 -19.25 -31.63
CA PRO A 423 -6.44 -19.54 -32.98
C PRO A 423 -6.77 -21.03 -33.19
N CYS A 424 -5.97 -21.95 -32.61
CA CYS A 424 -6.24 -23.39 -32.65
C CYS A 424 -7.59 -23.75 -32.01
N HIS A 425 -7.89 -23.18 -30.83
CA HIS A 425 -9.16 -23.41 -30.13
C HIS A 425 -10.36 -22.76 -30.83
N ALA A 426 -10.12 -21.80 -31.73
CA ALA A 426 -11.13 -21.27 -32.64
C ALA A 426 -11.29 -22.12 -33.92
N GLY A 427 -10.49 -23.18 -34.07
CA GLY A 427 -10.49 -24.06 -35.25
C GLY A 427 -9.86 -23.45 -36.50
N CYS A 428 -9.09 -22.37 -36.37
CA CYS A 428 -8.54 -21.65 -37.52
C CYS A 428 -7.40 -22.43 -38.18
N LYS A 429 -7.50 -22.64 -39.50
CA LYS A 429 -6.50 -23.39 -40.29
C LYS A 429 -5.53 -22.47 -41.03
N THR A 430 -5.94 -21.23 -41.28
CA THR A 430 -5.18 -20.28 -42.10
C THR A 430 -4.92 -18.98 -41.33
N LYS A 431 -3.71 -18.41 -41.49
CA LYS A 431 -3.36 -17.07 -40.99
C LYS A 431 -3.00 -16.17 -42.17
N ILE A 432 -3.53 -14.95 -42.21
CA ILE A 432 -3.15 -13.96 -43.24
C ILE A 432 -2.12 -12.99 -42.63
N PRO A 433 -0.87 -13.00 -43.08
CA PRO A 433 0.16 -12.09 -42.60
C PRO A 433 0.13 -10.73 -43.33
N ASN A 434 0.60 -9.67 -42.67
CA ASN A 434 0.91 -8.36 -43.25
C ASN A 434 2.15 -7.77 -42.58
N LYS A 435 3.23 -7.59 -43.36
CA LYS A 435 4.49 -6.94 -42.94
C LYS A 435 4.89 -7.30 -41.50
N GLU A 436 5.00 -8.61 -41.24
CA GLU A 436 5.41 -9.23 -39.95
C GLU A 436 4.31 -9.40 -38.88
N LYS A 437 3.08 -8.89 -39.08
CA LYS A 437 1.94 -9.10 -38.14
C LYS A 437 0.82 -9.95 -38.75
N VAL A 438 0.16 -10.77 -37.93
CA VAL A 438 -1.07 -11.48 -38.37
C VAL A 438 -2.21 -10.47 -38.46
N LEU A 439 -2.85 -10.37 -39.62
CA LEU A 439 -3.98 -9.47 -39.91
C LEU A 439 -5.30 -10.12 -39.48
N ASN A 440 -5.52 -11.36 -39.87
CA ASN A 440 -6.66 -12.17 -39.48
C ASN A 440 -6.31 -13.67 -39.49
N TYR A 441 -7.17 -14.44 -38.85
CA TYR A 441 -7.23 -15.88 -38.95
C TYR A 441 -8.49 -16.25 -39.73
N THR A 442 -8.38 -17.14 -40.71
CA THR A 442 -9.49 -17.60 -41.53
C THR A 442 -9.64 -19.11 -41.43
N ASP A 443 -10.74 -19.62 -41.97
CA ASP A 443 -11.10 -21.04 -41.91
C ASP A 443 -11.27 -21.52 -40.45
N CYS A 444 -11.88 -20.68 -39.61
CA CYS A 444 -12.13 -20.97 -38.21
C CYS A 444 -13.44 -21.74 -38.06
N GLU A 445 -13.32 -23.05 -37.91
CA GLU A 445 -14.47 -23.97 -37.87
C GLU A 445 -15.34 -23.81 -36.61
N CYS A 446 -14.76 -23.27 -35.53
CA CYS A 446 -15.47 -23.14 -34.25
C CYS A 446 -16.12 -21.76 -34.08
N VAL A 447 -15.99 -20.87 -35.07
CA VAL A 447 -16.59 -19.54 -35.10
C VAL A 447 -17.89 -19.60 -35.89
N ALA A 448 -19.01 -19.24 -35.27
CA ALA A 448 -20.32 -19.33 -35.90
C ALA A 448 -20.48 -18.24 -36.99
N SER A 449 -20.61 -18.63 -38.26
CA SER A 449 -20.85 -17.73 -39.39
C SER A 449 -21.84 -18.33 -40.39
N ILE A 450 -22.70 -17.51 -40.99
CA ILE A 450 -23.72 -17.94 -41.95
C ILE A 450 -23.05 -18.09 -43.33
N GLY A 451 -22.94 -19.32 -43.83
CA GLY A 451 -22.57 -19.60 -45.23
C GLY A 451 -21.08 -19.53 -45.58
N SER A 452 -20.19 -19.31 -44.61
CA SER A 452 -18.73 -19.37 -44.76
C SER A 452 -18.08 -19.79 -43.44
N PRO A 453 -16.88 -20.42 -43.45
CA PRO A 453 -16.13 -20.61 -42.21
C PRO A 453 -15.84 -19.22 -41.60
N GLY A 454 -16.04 -19.10 -40.29
CA GLY A 454 -15.82 -17.85 -39.59
C GLY A 454 -14.36 -17.39 -39.66
N PHE A 455 -14.14 -16.11 -39.39
CA PHE A 455 -12.80 -15.55 -39.25
C PHE A 455 -12.61 -15.06 -37.81
N ALA A 456 -11.36 -14.97 -37.37
CA ALA A 456 -11.01 -14.41 -36.07
C ALA A 456 -9.94 -13.32 -36.20
N LEU A 457 -10.09 -12.26 -35.42
CA LEU A 457 -9.14 -11.16 -35.33
C LEU A 457 -8.16 -11.41 -34.19
N PRO A 458 -6.88 -11.02 -34.33
CA PRO A 458 -5.90 -11.13 -33.25
C PRO A 458 -6.24 -10.21 -32.08
N GLY A 459 -6.09 -10.71 -30.86
CA GLY A 459 -6.38 -9.98 -29.63
C GLY A 459 -7.77 -10.28 -29.07
N PRO A 460 -8.07 -9.77 -27.86
CA PRO A 460 -9.36 -9.96 -27.22
C PRO A 460 -10.47 -9.21 -27.96
N CYS A 461 -11.74 -9.59 -27.76
CA CYS A 461 -12.90 -9.03 -28.47
C CYS A 461 -13.20 -7.54 -28.19
N GLY A 462 -12.35 -6.87 -27.42
CA GLY A 462 -12.58 -5.52 -26.95
C GLY A 462 -13.77 -5.45 -25.98
N ASN A 463 -13.64 -4.59 -24.97
CA ASN A 463 -14.78 -4.22 -24.14
C ASN A 463 -15.12 -2.78 -24.49
N GLY A 464 -16.26 -2.54 -25.14
CA GLY A 464 -16.75 -1.19 -25.51
C GLY A 464 -17.08 -0.30 -24.30
N CYS A 465 -16.36 -0.44 -23.19
CA CYS A 465 -16.62 0.14 -21.89
C CYS A 465 -15.52 1.12 -21.43
N ASN A 466 -14.66 1.59 -22.35
CA ASN A 466 -13.65 2.62 -22.04
C ASN A 466 -14.26 3.88 -21.39
N ASN A 467 -15.51 4.22 -21.75
CA ASN A 467 -16.24 5.35 -21.17
C ASN A 467 -16.55 5.18 -19.67
N ARG A 468 -16.54 3.96 -19.13
CA ARG A 468 -16.78 3.69 -17.69
C ARG A 468 -15.53 3.89 -16.82
N LEU A 469 -14.35 3.94 -17.43
CA LEU A 469 -13.08 4.11 -16.70
C LEU A 469 -12.96 5.51 -16.08
N ILE A 470 -13.29 6.56 -16.84
CA ILE A 470 -13.21 7.95 -16.37
C ILE A 470 -14.07 8.19 -15.12
N PRO A 471 -15.39 7.86 -15.10
CA PRO A 471 -16.20 8.06 -13.90
C PRO A 471 -15.72 7.21 -12.72
N PHE A 472 -15.23 5.99 -12.96
CA PHE A 472 -14.61 5.16 -11.93
C PHE A 472 -13.39 5.85 -11.30
N MET A 473 -12.48 6.39 -12.12
CA MET A 473 -11.27 7.05 -11.65
C MET A 473 -11.56 8.33 -10.85
N ILE A 474 -12.53 9.13 -11.31
CA ILE A 474 -12.97 10.34 -10.60
C ILE A 474 -13.53 9.96 -9.23
N LEU A 475 -14.47 9.01 -9.18
CA LEU A 475 -15.12 8.60 -7.94
C LEU A 475 -14.16 7.91 -6.97
N SER A 476 -13.26 7.07 -7.47
CA SER A 476 -12.17 6.46 -6.69
C SER A 476 -11.28 7.53 -6.07
N SER A 477 -10.92 8.55 -6.84
CA SER A 477 -10.07 9.66 -6.37
C SER A 477 -10.77 10.46 -5.28
N PHE A 478 -12.05 10.82 -5.47
CA PHE A 478 -12.84 11.50 -4.42
C PHE A 478 -12.95 10.66 -3.15
N THR A 479 -13.21 9.36 -3.28
CA THR A 479 -13.25 8.43 -2.14
C THR A 479 -11.92 8.44 -1.39
N CYS A 480 -10.80 8.40 -2.12
CA CYS A 480 -9.46 8.42 -1.56
C CYS A 480 -9.14 9.75 -0.85
N PHE A 481 -9.47 10.89 -1.46
CA PHE A 481 -9.32 12.21 -0.86
C PHE A 481 -10.08 12.32 0.47
N VAL A 482 -11.38 12.01 0.45
CA VAL A 482 -12.24 12.14 1.64
C VAL A 482 -11.79 11.19 2.75
N ALA A 483 -11.44 9.94 2.42
CA ALA A 483 -10.97 8.97 3.40
C ALA A 483 -9.68 9.47 4.08
N SER A 484 -8.79 10.07 3.28
CA SER A 484 -7.50 10.58 3.72
C SER A 484 -7.59 11.82 4.62
N LEU A 485 -8.71 12.56 4.62
CA LEU A 485 -8.96 13.65 5.59
C LEU A 485 -8.91 13.17 7.05
N SER A 486 -9.24 11.89 7.28
CA SER A 486 -9.23 11.28 8.61
C SER A 486 -7.82 10.91 9.11
N HIS A 487 -6.83 10.82 8.22
CA HIS A 487 -5.50 10.27 8.56
C HIS A 487 -4.75 11.16 9.56
N THR A 488 -4.54 12.44 9.22
CA THR A 488 -3.82 13.39 10.09
C THR A 488 -4.58 13.66 11.38
N THR A 489 -5.90 13.77 11.32
CA THR A 489 -6.77 14.07 12.46
C THR A 489 -6.81 12.91 13.45
N SER A 490 -6.92 11.66 12.98
CA SER A 490 -6.84 10.47 13.84
C SER A 490 -5.44 10.27 14.43
N PHE A 491 -4.38 10.53 13.68
CA PHE A 491 -3.00 10.48 14.21
C PHE A 491 -2.79 11.51 15.32
N MET A 492 -3.28 12.74 15.14
CA MET A 492 -3.22 13.78 16.16
C MET A 492 -4.10 13.49 17.38
N MET A 493 -5.20 12.76 17.20
CA MET A 493 -6.02 12.29 18.31
C MET A 493 -5.20 11.36 19.23
N ILE A 494 -4.44 10.40 18.67
CA ILE A 494 -3.53 9.54 19.44
C ILE A 494 -2.55 10.40 20.26
N LEU A 495 -1.85 11.33 19.61
CA LEU A 495 -0.87 12.20 20.26
C LEU A 495 -1.46 13.11 21.36
N ARG A 496 -2.75 13.43 21.29
CA ARG A 496 -3.44 14.25 22.29
C ARG A 496 -4.04 13.42 23.44
N THR A 497 -4.30 12.13 23.20
CA THR A 497 -4.84 11.20 24.22
C THR A 497 -3.76 10.49 25.04
N VAL A 498 -2.53 10.46 24.52
CA VAL A 498 -1.38 9.84 25.17
C VAL A 498 -0.54 10.92 25.85
N THR A 499 -0.06 10.63 27.05
CA THR A 499 0.81 11.55 27.79
C THR A 499 2.10 11.84 27.01
N PRO A 500 2.70 13.04 27.11
CA PRO A 500 3.88 13.42 26.33
C PRO A 500 5.03 12.41 26.39
N GLU A 501 5.14 11.68 27.50
CA GLU A 501 6.19 10.73 27.80
C GLU A 501 6.01 9.38 27.08
N ASP A 502 4.77 8.99 26.78
CA ASP A 502 4.41 7.69 26.17
C ASP A 502 4.22 7.75 24.65
N LYS A 503 4.31 8.94 24.03
CA LYS A 503 4.03 9.15 22.59
C LYS A 503 4.85 8.22 21.70
N SER A 504 6.16 8.19 21.86
CA SER A 504 7.05 7.39 21.01
C SER A 504 6.80 5.89 21.14
N PHE A 505 6.43 5.42 22.34
CA PHE A 505 6.10 4.03 22.59
C PHE A 505 4.73 3.65 22.01
N ALA A 506 3.72 4.51 22.21
CA ALA A 506 2.39 4.35 21.62
C ALA A 506 2.42 4.37 20.09
N LEU A 507 3.27 5.21 19.48
CA LEU A 507 3.52 5.20 18.04
C LEU A 507 4.21 3.91 17.60
N GLY A 508 5.18 3.40 18.37
CA GLY A 508 5.84 2.12 18.10
C GLY A 508 4.84 0.95 18.06
N ILE A 509 3.93 0.88 19.03
CA ILE A 509 2.87 -0.14 19.08
C ILE A 509 1.87 0.03 17.94
N GLN A 510 1.47 1.26 17.62
CA GLN A 510 0.60 1.54 16.48
C GLN A 510 1.21 1.03 15.17
N PHE A 511 2.48 1.35 14.90
CA PHE A 511 3.17 0.85 13.70
C PHE A 511 3.32 -0.67 13.71
N MET A 512 3.59 -1.29 14.85
CA MET A 512 3.61 -2.75 14.97
C MET A 512 2.25 -3.35 14.61
N LEU A 513 1.16 -2.80 15.15
CA LEU A 513 -0.20 -3.27 14.86
C LEU A 513 -0.58 -3.06 13.39
N PHE A 514 -0.18 -1.95 12.78
CA PHE A 514 -0.37 -1.74 11.33
C PHE A 514 0.28 -2.84 10.50
N ARG A 515 1.48 -3.27 10.88
CA ARG A 515 2.21 -4.30 10.13
C ARG A 515 1.58 -5.66 10.27
N VAL A 516 1.29 -6.07 11.50
CA VAL A 516 0.75 -7.41 11.80
C VAL A 516 -0.70 -7.56 11.34
N LEU A 517 -1.54 -6.54 11.56
CA LEU A 517 -2.98 -6.65 11.34
C LEU A 517 -3.45 -6.05 10.00
N ALA A 518 -2.66 -5.19 9.37
CA ALA A 518 -3.04 -4.52 8.13
C ALA A 518 -2.11 -4.89 6.96
N PHE A 519 -0.85 -4.48 7.00
CA PHE A 519 0.05 -4.59 5.85
C PHE A 519 0.43 -6.03 5.51
N LEU A 520 0.52 -6.93 6.50
CA LEU A 520 0.79 -8.35 6.28
C LEU A 520 -0.43 -9.12 5.71
N PRO A 521 -1.60 -9.13 6.36
CA PRO A 521 -2.73 -9.94 5.90
C PRO A 521 -3.50 -9.34 4.73
N ALA A 522 -3.58 -8.02 4.58
CA ALA A 522 -4.47 -7.41 3.60
C ALA A 522 -4.09 -7.73 2.15
N PRO A 523 -2.81 -7.61 1.70
CA PRO A 523 -2.44 -8.03 0.35
C PRO A 523 -2.75 -9.52 0.08
N VAL A 524 -2.52 -10.40 1.06
CA VAL A 524 -2.83 -11.83 0.92
C VAL A 524 -4.34 -12.06 0.77
N LEU A 525 -5.16 -11.36 1.57
CA LEU A 525 -6.62 -11.45 1.51
C LEU A 525 -7.18 -10.95 0.17
N TYR A 526 -6.71 -9.80 -0.31
CA TYR A 526 -7.09 -9.26 -1.62
C TYR A 526 -6.62 -10.18 -2.76
N GLY A 527 -5.40 -10.72 -2.67
CA GLY A 527 -4.88 -11.72 -3.60
C GLY A 527 -5.76 -12.98 -3.67
N ARG A 528 -6.17 -13.51 -2.51
CA ARG A 528 -7.08 -14.64 -2.44
C ARG A 528 -8.44 -14.31 -3.05
N ALA A 529 -8.99 -13.13 -2.77
CA ALA A 529 -10.26 -12.67 -3.34
C ALA A 529 -10.20 -12.57 -4.88
N ILE A 530 -9.09 -12.09 -5.44
CA ILE A 530 -8.85 -12.08 -6.90
C ILE A 530 -8.84 -13.51 -7.46
N ASP A 531 -8.07 -14.40 -6.83
CA ASP A 531 -7.92 -15.79 -7.31
C ASP A 531 -9.24 -16.56 -7.28
N THR A 532 -10.15 -16.26 -6.33
CA THR A 532 -11.48 -16.88 -6.31
C THR A 532 -12.40 -16.48 -7.46
N ALA A 533 -12.11 -15.36 -8.15
CA ALA A 533 -12.85 -14.92 -9.34
C ALA A 533 -12.27 -15.49 -10.64
N CYS A 534 -11.26 -16.37 -10.56
CA CYS A 534 -10.66 -16.98 -11.74
C CYS A 534 -11.61 -17.97 -12.43
N ILE A 535 -11.81 -17.80 -13.73
CA ILE A 535 -12.53 -18.74 -14.59
C ILE A 535 -11.54 -19.72 -15.23
N LEU A 536 -10.45 -19.18 -15.81
CA LEU A 536 -9.45 -19.99 -16.53
C LEU A 536 -8.06 -19.79 -15.94
N TRP A 537 -7.57 -20.85 -15.31
CA TRP A 537 -6.20 -20.96 -14.85
C TRP A 537 -5.25 -21.27 -16.01
N GLY A 538 -4.10 -20.59 -16.07
CA GLY A 538 -3.04 -20.98 -17.00
C GLY A 538 -2.43 -22.32 -16.57
N LYS A 539 -2.01 -23.16 -17.52
CA LYS A 539 -1.24 -24.37 -17.25
C LYS A 539 0.13 -24.27 -17.90
N LYS A 540 1.15 -24.75 -17.18
CA LYS A 540 2.51 -24.96 -17.71
C LYS A 540 3.09 -26.21 -17.06
N CYS A 541 3.54 -27.18 -17.84
CA CYS A 541 3.95 -28.51 -17.38
C CYS A 541 2.95 -29.16 -16.42
N SER A 542 1.67 -29.19 -16.80
CA SER A 542 0.58 -29.76 -15.98
C SER A 542 0.38 -29.13 -14.60
N LYS A 543 1.06 -28.02 -14.29
CA LYS A 543 0.86 -27.23 -13.06
C LYS A 543 0.05 -25.97 -13.34
N ILE A 544 -0.79 -25.61 -12.37
CA ILE A 544 -1.60 -24.39 -12.39
C ILE A 544 -0.70 -23.16 -12.16
N THR A 545 -0.83 -22.17 -13.04
CA THR A 545 -0.07 -20.92 -13.04
C THR A 545 -0.99 -19.72 -12.80
N SER A 546 -0.60 -18.49 -13.19
CA SER A 546 -1.42 -17.30 -12.99
C SER A 546 -2.74 -17.40 -13.77
N CYS A 547 -3.79 -16.84 -13.18
CA CYS A 547 -5.11 -16.83 -13.80
C CYS A 547 -5.14 -15.93 -15.04
N ARG A 548 -5.67 -16.44 -16.14
CA ARG A 548 -5.71 -15.78 -17.44
C ARG A 548 -7.03 -15.05 -17.68
N TYR A 549 -8.17 -15.64 -17.30
CA TYR A 549 -9.51 -15.04 -17.38
C TYR A 549 -10.20 -15.01 -16.03
N TYR A 550 -10.83 -13.88 -15.74
CA TYR A 550 -11.57 -13.62 -14.50
C TYR A 550 -13.04 -13.32 -14.83
N ASP A 551 -13.93 -13.74 -13.94
CA ASP A 551 -15.28 -13.22 -13.89
C ASP A 551 -15.20 -11.78 -13.36
N LEU A 552 -15.42 -10.80 -14.24
CA LEU A 552 -15.25 -9.38 -13.94
C LEU A 552 -16.31 -8.86 -12.96
N ASP A 553 -17.51 -9.44 -12.95
CA ASP A 553 -18.54 -9.06 -11.99
C ASP A 553 -18.19 -9.60 -10.61
N LEU A 554 -17.85 -10.88 -10.51
CA LEU A 554 -17.44 -11.48 -9.23
C LEU A 554 -16.15 -10.84 -8.70
N PHE A 555 -15.22 -10.53 -9.60
CA PHE A 555 -13.98 -9.85 -9.28
C PHE A 555 -14.25 -8.45 -8.70
N ARG A 556 -15.11 -7.65 -9.34
CA ARG A 556 -15.52 -6.32 -8.87
C ARG A 556 -16.15 -6.35 -7.49
N HIS A 557 -17.15 -7.21 -7.29
CA HIS A 557 -17.86 -7.27 -6.01
C HIS A 557 -16.98 -7.75 -4.87
N ARG A 558 -16.09 -8.73 -5.10
CA ARG A 558 -15.18 -9.21 -4.04
C ARG A 558 -14.08 -8.19 -3.71
N PHE A 559 -13.47 -7.61 -4.74
CA PHE A 559 -12.36 -6.67 -4.57
C PHE A 559 -12.80 -5.36 -3.89
N LEU A 560 -13.82 -4.71 -4.43
CA LEU A 560 -14.35 -3.46 -3.87
C LEU A 560 -15.25 -3.72 -2.64
N GLY A 561 -15.82 -4.91 -2.50
CA GLY A 561 -16.51 -5.34 -1.29
C GLY A 561 -15.57 -5.41 -0.09
N LEU A 562 -14.34 -5.92 -0.27
CA LEU A 562 -13.30 -5.87 0.77
C LEU A 562 -12.93 -4.43 1.13
N GLN A 563 -12.88 -3.52 0.16
CA GLN A 563 -12.65 -2.09 0.42
C GLN A 563 -13.74 -1.53 1.33
N ILE A 564 -15.01 -1.77 0.99
CA ILE A 564 -16.14 -1.28 1.80
C ILE A 564 -16.14 -1.92 3.19
N PHE A 565 -15.83 -3.22 3.29
CA PHE A 565 -15.73 -3.93 4.57
C PHE A 565 -14.74 -3.27 5.53
N PHE A 566 -13.52 -2.98 5.06
CA PHE A 566 -12.51 -2.31 5.89
C PHE A 566 -12.88 -0.86 6.20
N ILE A 567 -13.43 -0.09 5.25
CA ILE A 567 -13.90 1.28 5.52
C ILE A 567 -14.99 1.27 6.60
N PHE A 568 -15.93 0.34 6.51
CA PHE A 568 -17.00 0.18 7.49
C PHE A 568 -16.46 -0.21 8.87
N GLY A 569 -15.50 -1.13 8.95
CA GLY A 569 -14.79 -1.44 10.20
C GLY A 569 -14.14 -0.21 10.84
N GLY A 570 -13.51 0.64 10.02
CA GLY A 570 -12.96 1.93 10.44
C GLY A 570 -14.04 2.90 10.93
N PHE A 571 -15.17 2.99 10.24
CA PHE A 571 -16.32 3.82 10.62
C PHE A 571 -16.87 3.43 12.00
N VAL A 572 -17.11 2.13 12.23
CA VAL A 572 -17.60 1.63 13.52
C VAL A 572 -16.63 2.00 14.65
N CYS A 573 -15.33 1.83 14.44
CA CYS A 573 -14.32 2.16 15.46
C CYS A 573 -14.26 3.67 15.77
N PHE A 574 -14.32 4.54 14.75
CA PHE A 574 -14.36 6.00 14.97
C PHE A 574 -15.67 6.44 15.62
N PHE A 575 -16.80 5.86 15.22
CA PHE A 575 -18.11 6.14 15.82
C PHE A 575 -18.12 5.75 17.31
N LEU A 576 -17.62 4.57 17.65
CA LEU A 576 -17.46 4.14 19.05
C LEU A 576 -16.52 5.08 19.82
N SER A 577 -15.41 5.51 19.22
CA SER A 577 -14.49 6.47 19.83
C SER A 577 -15.19 7.81 20.13
N PHE A 578 -16.00 8.30 19.18
CA PHE A 578 -16.80 9.50 19.36
C PHE A 578 -17.85 9.34 20.47
N MET A 579 -18.53 8.19 20.54
CA MET A 579 -19.50 7.88 21.60
C MET A 579 -18.87 7.84 22.99
N VAL A 580 -17.71 7.18 23.13
CA VAL A 580 -16.95 7.13 24.39
C VAL A 580 -16.52 8.53 24.83
N LEU A 581 -15.93 9.31 23.92
CA LEU A 581 -15.54 10.70 24.20
C LEU A 581 -16.74 11.58 24.56
N ARG A 582 -17.90 11.36 23.93
CA ARG A 582 -19.13 12.07 24.27
C ARG A 582 -19.59 11.75 25.68
N ARG A 583 -19.57 10.49 26.07
CA ARG A 583 -19.99 10.03 27.41
C ARG A 583 -19.06 10.57 28.49
N THR A 584 -17.73 10.49 28.30
CA THR A 584 -16.75 10.99 29.27
C THR A 584 -16.91 12.49 29.53
N ASN A 585 -17.11 13.31 28.49
CA ASN A 585 -17.35 14.74 28.66
C ASN A 585 -18.65 15.01 29.43
N SER A 586 -19.75 14.32 29.10
CA SER A 586 -21.02 14.48 29.82
C SER A 586 -20.91 14.09 31.30
N THR A 587 -20.14 13.06 31.63
CA THR A 587 -19.87 12.68 33.03
C THR A 587 -18.98 13.71 33.74
N GLN A 588 -17.98 14.29 33.07
CA GLN A 588 -17.17 15.39 33.64
C GLN A 588 -18.01 16.63 33.92
N GLU A 589 -18.87 17.05 32.97
CA GLU A 589 -19.78 18.19 33.16
C GLU A 589 -20.78 17.96 34.30
N GLN A 590 -21.28 16.72 34.47
CA GLN A 590 -22.15 16.36 35.60
C GLN A 590 -21.39 16.41 36.94
N ASN A 591 -20.17 15.88 36.99
CA ASN A 591 -19.33 15.91 38.19
C ASN A 591 -18.90 17.33 38.58
N GLU A 592 -18.62 18.20 37.61
CA GLU A 592 -18.32 19.62 37.86
C GLU A 592 -19.55 20.36 38.40
N LYS A 593 -20.75 20.11 37.86
CA LYS A 593 -21.99 20.68 38.39
C LYS A 593 -22.27 20.25 39.82
N MET A 594 -22.08 18.95 40.11
CA MET A 594 -22.23 18.40 41.45
C MET A 594 -21.20 18.97 42.43
N ASN A 595 -19.92 19.06 42.05
CA ASN A 595 -18.88 19.70 42.86
C ASN A 595 -19.14 21.19 43.12
N ASN A 596 -19.67 21.92 42.13
CA ASN A 596 -20.02 23.33 42.30
C ASN A 596 -21.23 23.50 43.22
N GLN A 597 -22.22 22.59 43.16
CA GLN A 597 -23.33 22.55 44.11
C GLN A 597 -22.84 22.27 45.53
N THR A 598 -22.03 21.23 45.75
CA THR A 598 -21.46 20.92 47.07
C THR A 598 -20.61 22.05 47.64
N LYS A 599 -19.83 22.76 46.80
CA LYS A 599 -19.10 23.96 47.21
C LYS A 599 -20.01 25.10 47.62
N SER A 600 -21.15 25.27 46.93
CA SER A 600 -22.13 26.31 47.26
C SER A 600 -22.88 26.01 48.57
N GLU A 601 -23.26 24.75 48.79
CA GLU A 601 -23.90 24.27 50.03
C GLU A 601 -22.96 24.43 51.24
N ASN A 602 -21.72 23.95 51.14
CA ASN A 602 -20.71 24.11 52.20
C ASN A 602 -20.40 25.59 52.51
N SER A 603 -20.43 26.46 51.50
CA SER A 603 -20.22 27.90 51.69
C SER A 603 -21.41 28.58 52.37
N GLN A 604 -22.62 28.07 52.15
CA GLN A 604 -23.84 28.57 52.77
C GLN A 604 -23.94 28.09 54.23
N GLU A 605 -23.71 26.81 54.51
CA GLU A 605 -23.65 26.27 55.87
C GLU A 605 -22.62 26.99 56.74
N MET A 606 -21.46 27.34 56.18
CA MET A 606 -20.43 28.08 56.91
C MET A 606 -20.79 29.55 57.19
N LYS A 607 -21.65 30.16 56.36
CA LYS A 607 -22.23 31.49 56.65
C LYS A 607 -23.29 31.40 57.75
N ASP A 608 -24.16 30.40 57.68
CA ASP A 608 -25.23 30.19 58.65
C ASP A 608 -24.66 29.84 60.04
N ALA A 609 -23.61 29.02 60.11
CA ALA A 609 -22.89 28.72 61.35
C ALA A 609 -22.23 29.97 61.98
N LYS A 610 -21.61 30.84 61.16
CA LYS A 610 -21.04 32.12 61.64
C LYS A 610 -22.12 33.06 62.17
N GLN A 611 -23.29 33.09 61.54
CA GLN A 611 -24.41 33.92 61.97
C GLN A 611 -25.02 33.42 63.29
N MET A 612 -25.11 32.10 63.49
CA MET A 612 -25.52 31.52 64.78
C MET A 612 -24.53 31.84 65.91
N ILE A 613 -23.21 31.75 65.66
CA ILE A 613 -22.18 32.12 66.65
C ILE A 613 -22.26 33.62 67.00
N SER A 614 -22.47 34.48 66.00
CA SER A 614 -22.63 35.93 66.21
C SER A 614 -23.86 36.25 67.08
N ASN A 615 -24.99 35.58 66.81
CA ASN A 615 -26.22 35.76 67.59
C ASN A 615 -26.07 35.23 69.02
N SER A 616 -25.37 34.12 69.23
CA SER A 616 -25.08 33.57 70.56
C SER A 616 -24.17 34.50 71.39
N ASN A 617 -23.14 35.08 70.77
CA ASN A 617 -22.26 36.05 71.43
C ASN A 617 -22.98 37.37 71.75
N GLY A 618 -23.89 37.80 70.87
CA GLY A 618 -24.77 38.94 71.13
C GLY A 618 -25.68 38.71 72.35
N HIS A 619 -26.30 37.53 72.45
CA HIS A 619 -27.17 37.19 73.58
C HIS A 619 -26.40 37.07 74.91
N CYS A 620 -25.18 36.56 74.87
CA CYS A 620 -24.31 36.44 76.06
C CYS A 620 -23.83 37.82 76.57
N ASN A 621 -23.56 38.78 75.68
CA ASN A 621 -23.21 40.15 76.06
C ASN A 621 -24.41 40.94 76.61
N THR A 622 -25.62 40.72 76.08
CA THR A 622 -26.84 41.34 76.62
C THR A 622 -27.18 40.83 78.01
N GLN A 623 -26.97 39.54 78.30
CA GLN A 623 -27.13 39.00 79.66
C GLN A 623 -26.05 39.47 80.64
N ARG A 624 -24.84 39.81 80.16
CA ARG A 624 -23.76 40.34 80.99
C ARG A 624 -24.01 41.79 81.40
N ASN A 625 -24.50 42.62 80.47
CA ASN A 625 -24.86 44.03 80.73
C ASN A 625 -26.12 44.22 81.59
N LEU A 626 -26.89 43.15 81.85
CA LEU A 626 -28.04 43.17 82.76
C LEU A 626 -27.67 42.69 84.19
N ARG A 627 -26.40 42.31 84.42
CA ARG A 627 -25.89 41.87 85.73
C ARG A 627 -24.80 42.77 86.32
N GLU A 628 -24.37 43.80 85.60
CA GLU A 628 -23.64 44.96 86.13
C GLU A 628 -24.63 46.11 86.33
#